data_AF-A0A4P0XN98-F1
#
_entry.id   AF-A0A4P0XN98-F1
#
_cell.length_a   1.000
_cell.length_b   1.000
_cell.length_c   1.000
_cell.angle_alpha   90.00
_cell.angle_beta   90.00
_cell.angle_gamma   90.00
#
_symmetry.space_group_name_H-M   'P 1'
#
loop_
_entity.id
_entity.type
_entity.pdbx_description
1 polymer ?
#
loop_
_entity_poly.entity_id
_entity_poly.type
_entity_poly.pdbx_seq_one_letter_code
_entity_poly.pdbx_strand_id
1 'polypeptide(L)'
;MKSPQIAPGESYVRKPIFSREGGNVTIFNGQQQIIEHADGDYAEEPMISQAFQPLPRFGDSYTLIGSWIVDDEACGLGIREDNTLITKDTSRLFLTI
;
A
#
# COMPACT_ATOMS: atom_id res chain seq x y z
N MET A 1 17.11 -3.79 14.06
CA MET A 1 15.97 -2.96 13.62
C MET A 1 15.26 -2.43 14.85
N LYS A 2 14.90 -1.14 14.89
CA LYS A 2 14.06 -0.61 15.99
C LYS A 2 12.67 -1.23 15.87
N SER A 3 12.08 -1.62 17.00
CA SER A 3 10.68 -2.04 17.02
C SER A 3 9.81 -0.93 16.46
N PRO A 4 8.81 -1.23 15.62
CA PRO A 4 7.93 -0.21 15.08
C PRO A 4 7.22 0.51 16.21
N GLN A 5 7.19 1.85 16.17
CA GLN A 5 6.37 2.68 17.05
C GLN A 5 4.93 2.62 16.58
N ILE A 6 4.28 1.47 16.80
CA ILE A 6 2.85 1.25 16.55
C ILE A 6 2.23 0.98 17.92
N ALA A 7 1.06 1.58 18.20
CA ALA A 7 0.44 1.36 19.49
C ALA A 7 0.03 -0.12 19.64
N PRO A 8 0.05 -0.68 20.85
CA PRO A 8 -0.39 -2.05 21.07
C PRO A 8 -1.82 -2.27 20.56
N GLY A 9 -2.03 -3.33 19.78
CA GLY A 9 -3.34 -3.65 19.21
C GLY A 9 -3.67 -2.96 17.89
N GLU A 10 -2.79 -2.10 17.36
CA GLU A 10 -3.01 -1.47 16.06
C GLU A 10 -2.42 -2.29 14.90
N SER A 11 -3.15 -2.32 13.79
CA SER A 11 -2.70 -2.90 12.53
C SER A 11 -1.64 -2.01 11.88
N TYR A 12 -0.68 -2.63 11.19
CA TYR A 12 0.38 -1.90 10.50
C TYR A 12 0.81 -2.58 9.20
N VAL A 13 1.43 -1.80 8.33
CA VAL A 13 2.02 -2.26 7.07
C VAL A 13 3.54 -2.24 7.22
N ARG A 14 4.20 -3.34 6.86
CA ARG A 14 5.65 -3.37 6.64
C ARG A 14 5.92 -3.30 5.14
N LYS A 15 6.77 -2.35 4.72
CA LYS A 15 7.13 -2.17 3.31
C LYS A 15 8.61 -1.82 3.16
N PRO A 16 9.28 -2.30 2.10
CA PRO A 16 10.65 -1.91 1.83
C PRO A 16 10.74 -0.45 1.35
N ILE A 17 11.82 0.26 1.70
CA ILE A 17 11.98 1.70 1.42
C ILE A 17 11.98 2.00 -0.09
N PHE A 18 12.59 1.13 -0.90
CA PHE A 18 12.70 1.30 -2.34
C PHE A 18 11.71 0.46 -3.15
N SER A 19 10.78 -0.20 -2.46
CA SER A 19 9.76 -1.01 -3.14
C SER A 19 8.84 -0.15 -4.01
N ARG A 20 8.46 -0.70 -5.16
CA ARG A 20 7.44 -0.17 -6.06
C ARG A 20 6.36 -1.23 -6.28
N GLU A 21 5.22 -0.80 -6.80
CA GLU A 21 4.18 -1.70 -7.34
C GLU A 21 3.62 -2.70 -6.31
N GLY A 22 3.71 -2.38 -5.01
CA GLY A 22 3.24 -3.25 -3.93
C GLY A 22 4.19 -4.40 -3.56
N GLY A 23 5.39 -4.47 -4.14
CA GLY A 23 6.33 -5.57 -3.92
C GLY A 23 6.76 -5.74 -2.46
N ASN A 24 6.70 -6.97 -1.95
CA ASN A 24 7.08 -7.35 -0.58
C ASN A 24 6.35 -6.60 0.54
N VAL A 25 5.22 -5.94 0.22
CA VAL A 25 4.36 -5.31 1.22
C VAL A 25 3.67 -6.41 2.02
N THR A 26 3.71 -6.27 3.35
CA THR A 26 3.05 -7.20 4.27
C THR A 26 2.18 -6.40 5.24
N ILE A 27 0.92 -6.79 5.38
CA ILE A 27 -0.01 -6.15 6.31
C ILE A 27 -0.18 -7.06 7.52
N PHE A 28 -0.08 -6.48 8.71
CA PHE A 28 -0.24 -7.15 9.98
C PHE A 28 -1.45 -6.60 10.72
N ASN A 29 -2.20 -7.47 11.40
CA ASN A 29 -3.25 -7.04 12.33
C ASN A 29 -2.67 -6.61 13.69
N GLY A 30 -3.53 -6.11 14.59
CA GLY A 30 -3.16 -5.74 15.97
C GLY A 30 -2.59 -6.87 16.84
N GLN A 31 -2.67 -8.12 16.38
CA GLN A 31 -2.11 -9.32 17.03
C GLN A 31 -0.81 -9.78 16.35
N GLN A 32 -0.23 -8.95 15.47
CA GLN A 32 0.99 -9.24 14.70
C GLN A 32 0.86 -10.44 13.73
N GLN A 33 -0.35 -10.81 13.34
CA GLN A 33 -0.60 -11.84 12.34
C GLN A 33 -0.66 -11.21 10.95
N ILE A 34 -0.11 -11.90 9.96
CA ILE A 34 -0.16 -11.47 8.55
C ILE A 34 -1.60 -11.62 8.06
N ILE A 35 -2.17 -10.52 7.54
CA ILE A 35 -3.49 -10.52 6.90
C ILE A 35 -3.40 -10.48 5.38
N GLU A 36 -2.30 -9.97 4.83
CA GLU A 36 -2.04 -9.90 3.39
C GLU A 36 -0.53 -9.81 3.15
N HIS A 37 -0.07 -10.44 2.08
CA HIS A 37 1.33 -10.38 1.65
C HIS A 37 1.39 -10.38 0.12
N ALA A 38 2.23 -9.50 -0.42
CA ALA A 38 2.57 -9.51 -1.83
C ALA A 38 4.03 -9.92 -2.02
N ASP A 39 4.29 -10.81 -2.97
CA ASP A 39 5.63 -11.20 -3.37
C ASP A 39 6.37 -10.04 -4.07
N GLY A 40 7.67 -10.21 -4.32
CA GLY A 40 8.49 -9.25 -5.04
C GLY A 40 9.99 -9.42 -4.77
N ASP A 41 10.79 -8.60 -5.45
CA ASP A 41 12.26 -8.71 -5.45
C ASP A 41 12.95 -7.80 -4.41
N TYR A 42 12.19 -7.16 -3.52
CA TYR A 42 12.66 -6.19 -2.51
C TYR A 42 12.78 -6.79 -1.11
N ALA A 43 12.84 -8.12 -0.97
CA ALA A 43 12.84 -8.78 0.34
C ALA A 43 14.07 -8.44 1.20
N GLU A 44 15.20 -8.12 0.56
CA GLU A 44 16.47 -7.78 1.21
C GLU A 44 16.61 -6.29 1.55
N GLU A 45 15.69 -5.46 1.07
CA GLU A 45 15.73 -4.01 1.25
C GLU A 45 15.38 -3.60 2.70
N PRO A 46 15.92 -2.47 3.20
CA PRO A 46 15.52 -1.94 4.50
C PRO A 46 14.01 -1.72 4.58
N MET A 47 13.42 -2.17 5.68
CA MET A 47 11.97 -2.15 5.90
C MET A 47 11.56 -0.97 6.79
N ILE A 48 10.41 -0.37 6.50
CA ILE A 48 9.71 0.56 7.38
C ILE A 48 8.37 -0.02 7.83
N SER A 49 7.83 0.55 8.91
CA SER A 49 6.50 0.26 9.39
C SER A 49 5.65 1.52 9.39
N GLN A 50 4.40 1.38 8.93
CA GLN A 50 3.42 2.46 8.84
C GLN A 50 2.11 1.96 9.47
N ALA A 51 1.40 2.81 10.22
CA ALA A 51 0.05 2.49 10.67
C ALA A 51 -0.82 2.09 9.46
N PHE A 52 -1.61 1.02 9.61
CA PHE A 52 -2.44 0.51 8.54
C PHE A 52 -3.71 1.35 8.42
N GLN A 53 -3.91 1.93 7.24
CA GLN A 53 -5.16 2.56 6.86
C GLN A 53 -5.73 1.79 5.67
N PRO A 54 -6.88 1.10 5.83
CA PRO A 54 -7.46 0.33 4.74
C PRO A 54 -7.97 1.25 3.64
N LEU A 55 -7.83 0.82 2.39
CA LEU A 55 -8.44 1.48 1.25
C LEU A 55 -9.97 1.34 1.33
N PRO A 56 -10.75 2.36 0.91
CA PRO A 56 -12.19 2.20 0.77
C PRO A 56 -12.49 1.07 -0.22
N ARG A 57 -13.50 0.26 0.09
CA ARG A 57 -13.96 -0.84 -0.75
C ARG A 57 -15.30 -0.50 -1.39
N PHE A 58 -15.36 -0.54 -2.71
CA PHE A 58 -16.59 -0.39 -3.48
C PHE A 58 -16.86 -1.70 -4.23
N GLY A 59 -17.94 -2.39 -3.87
CA GLY A 59 -18.17 -3.77 -4.34
C GLY A 59 -17.01 -4.68 -3.94
N ASP A 60 -16.28 -5.19 -4.93
CA ASP A 60 -15.11 -6.06 -4.74
C ASP A 60 -13.77 -5.36 -4.98
N SER A 61 -13.78 -4.04 -5.21
CA SER A 61 -12.58 -3.24 -5.50
C SER A 61 -12.14 -2.42 -4.28
N TYR A 62 -10.92 -2.65 -3.80
CA TYR A 62 -10.19 -1.70 -2.96
C TYR A 62 -9.62 -0.59 -3.83
N THR A 63 -9.99 0.65 -3.50
CA THR A 63 -9.82 1.79 -4.41
C THR A 63 -8.80 2.79 -3.88
N LEU A 64 -7.83 3.11 -4.72
CA LEU A 64 -6.78 4.10 -4.47
C LEU A 64 -6.93 5.26 -5.45
N ILE A 65 -6.71 6.48 -4.95
CA ILE A 65 -6.64 7.69 -5.77
C ILE A 65 -5.19 8.12 -5.90
N GLY A 66 -4.75 8.41 -7.11
CA GLY A 66 -3.46 9.03 -7.40
C GLY A 66 -3.66 10.44 -7.98
N SER A 67 -2.92 11.43 -7.48
CA SER A 67 -2.86 12.76 -8.07
C SER A 67 -1.58 12.88 -8.91
N TRP A 68 -1.73 13.35 -10.15
CA TRP A 68 -0.61 13.67 -11.02
C TRP A 68 -0.20 15.12 -10.80
N ILE A 69 1.06 15.31 -10.42
CA ILE A 69 1.65 16.62 -10.22
C ILE A 69 2.63 16.91 -11.37
N VAL A 70 2.51 18.08 -11.99
CA VAL A 70 3.48 18.61 -12.96
C VAL A 70 4.10 19.85 -12.34
N ASP A 71 5.42 19.80 -12.14
CA ASP A 71 6.15 20.75 -11.31
C ASP A 71 5.60 20.79 -9.87
N ASP A 72 4.88 21.84 -9.49
CA ASP A 72 4.23 22.02 -8.19
C ASP A 72 2.70 22.04 -8.26
N GLU A 73 2.11 21.83 -9.44
CA GLU A 73 0.66 21.88 -9.65
C GLU A 73 0.03 20.51 -9.89
N ALA A 74 -1.16 20.29 -9.30
CA ALA A 74 -1.96 19.10 -9.58
C ALA A 74 -2.67 19.23 -10.92
N CYS A 75 -2.37 18.33 -11.85
CA CYS A 75 -2.83 18.40 -13.25
C CYS A 75 -3.68 17.21 -13.70
N GLY A 76 -3.91 16.23 -12.82
CA GLY A 76 -4.74 15.08 -13.17
C GLY A 76 -5.01 14.17 -11.98
N LEU A 77 -5.99 13.29 -12.15
CA LEU A 77 -6.37 12.31 -11.14
C LEU A 77 -6.56 10.94 -11.78
N GLY A 78 -6.03 9.92 -11.14
CA GLY A 78 -6.22 8.52 -11.51
C GLY A 78 -6.86 7.74 -10.38
N ILE A 79 -7.60 6.69 -10.75
CA ILE A 79 -8.11 5.68 -9.83
C ILE A 79 -7.41 4.37 -10.14
N ARG A 80 -6.91 3.69 -9.10
CA ARG A 80 -6.48 2.29 -9.17
C ARG A 80 -7.38 1.42 -8.31
N GLU A 81 -7.74 0.26 -8.84
CA GLU A 81 -8.54 -0.72 -8.13
C GLU A 81 -7.89 -2.10 -8.12
N ASP A 82 -7.89 -2.74 -6.96
CA ASP A 82 -7.46 -4.13 -6.79
C ASP A 82 -8.49 -4.93 -6.00
N ASN A 83 -8.46 -6.25 -6.16
CA ASN A 83 -9.32 -7.20 -5.47
C ASN A 83 -8.74 -7.54 -4.08
N THR A 84 -7.45 -7.23 -3.87
CA THR A 84 -6.73 -7.43 -2.62
C THR A 84 -6.37 -6.09 -1.95
N LEU A 85 -5.90 -6.14 -0.71
CA LEU A 85 -5.58 -4.93 0.06
C LEU A 85 -4.34 -4.18 -0.44
N ILE A 86 -3.54 -4.78 -1.33
CA ILE A 86 -2.28 -4.23 -1.84
C ILE A 86 -2.45 -3.97 -3.33
N THR A 87 -2.45 -2.69 -3.72
CA THR A 87 -2.41 -2.27 -5.12
C THR A 87 -1.09 -2.67 -5.77
N LYS A 88 -1.18 -3.28 -6.95
CA LYS A 88 -0.07 -3.82 -7.74
C LYS A 88 0.02 -3.11 -9.10
N ASP A 89 1.07 -3.40 -9.86
CA ASP A 89 1.13 -2.89 -11.24
C ASP A 89 0.02 -3.46 -12.13
N THR A 90 -0.40 -4.70 -11.84
CA THR A 90 -1.51 -5.38 -12.52
C THR A 90 -2.91 -4.91 -12.09
N SER A 91 -3.00 -3.99 -11.13
CA SER A 91 -4.28 -3.40 -10.72
C SER A 91 -4.92 -2.62 -11.87
N ARG A 92 -6.26 -2.56 -11.88
CA ARG A 92 -7.00 -1.80 -12.90
C ARG A 92 -6.69 -0.31 -12.74
N LEU A 93 -6.46 0.37 -13.86
CA LEU A 93 -6.17 1.81 -13.89
C LEU A 93 -7.23 2.55 -14.71
N PHE A 94 -7.75 3.64 -14.14
CA PHE A 94 -8.64 4.58 -14.80
C PHE A 94 -8.02 5.98 -14.68
N LEU A 95 -7.86 6.69 -15.78
CA LEU A 95 -7.30 8.05 -15.79
C LEU A 95 -8.41 9.06 -16.10
N THR A 96 -8.47 10.14 -15.33
CA THR A 96 -9.28 11.32 -15.62
C THR A 96 -8.33 12.52 -15.70
N ILE A 97 -8.18 13.07 -16.91
CA ILE A 97 -7.46 14.33 -17.15
C ILE A 97 -8.34 15.53 -16.81
#